data_AF-A0A1U8AJ06-F1
#
_entry.id   AF-A0A1U8AJ06-F1
#
_cell.length_a   1.000
_cell.length_b   1.000
_cell.length_c   1.000
_cell.angle_alpha   90.00
_cell.angle_beta   90.00
_cell.angle_gamma   90.00
#
_symmetry.space_group_name_H-M   'P 1'
#
loop_
_entity.id
_entity.type
_entity.pdbx_description
1 polymer ?
#
loop_
_entity_poly.entity_id
_entity_poly.type
_entity_poly.pdbx_seq_one_letter_code
_entity_poly.pdbx_strand_id
1 'polypeptide(L)'
;MKRSGSNQNQSCVHSSTPISPPPPLPLHSFEVLRRTPLNRAFALVYATAISALLYRHTLSLLSGSATTFFSFSLVSFSLLLSDAVLAFMWVTEQAFRMRPVRRKVFIENLSRVVDEKNFPALDVFICTADPFKEPPLRAINTALSVMAYDYPTDKVSVYVSDDGGSQLTLFSLMEAAKFATHWLPFCKEFRIEERCPDAYFRSTHSCAQTEKMKIMYGMMKEKIESVMERRGGFVNDFISSDHHRQAFNKWTPGFTRQDHPTVIEVLLDSGTDKDVTGRAMPNLVYVSREKSSSWPHHFKAGALNVLLRVSETMSNAPVVLTLDCDMYSNDPRTPLRVLCHLFDPVVAPKLAYIQFPQRFHGIDKHDIYGNEQKHLFQLNPMGSDGSAGPNYVGSGCFFRRRSLFGGPFSFLSSGVLQLQAKPIMSATPSALSHHVASCTFEHATDWGYKMGFRYGSLVEDYYTGYRLQCEGWKSVFCNPNRAAFLGDVPLNLTDALTQNRRWCVGLLEVGFSRYNPITFGIRSMGLLMALNYAHYAYWPIWSIPITIYAIVPQLALINGLSIFPTMWDPWFYLYWFLFLGAYGQDAIEFTLAGSTIQRWWNDQRMWLIRGIGQVASSSYNIDEEAYI
;
A
#
# COMPACT_ATOMS: atom_id res chain seq x y z
N MET A 1 24.38 -8.66 92.68
CA MET A 1 24.96 -7.31 92.79
C MET A 1 24.19 -6.38 91.85
N LYS A 2 23.56 -5.33 92.41
CA LYS A 2 22.85 -4.28 91.67
C LYS A 2 23.81 -3.55 90.73
N ARG A 3 23.35 -3.20 89.53
CA ARG A 3 23.50 -1.84 88.96
C ARG A 3 22.59 -1.65 87.75
N SER A 4 21.79 -0.60 87.83
CA SER A 4 20.85 -0.07 86.85
C SER A 4 21.57 0.60 85.66
N GLY A 5 20.94 0.59 84.48
CA GLY A 5 21.36 1.41 83.34
C GLY A 5 20.28 1.51 82.25
N SER A 6 19.48 2.58 82.35
CA SER A 6 18.79 3.34 81.29
C SER A 6 18.30 2.64 79.99
N ASN A 7 16.97 2.66 79.82
CA ASN A 7 16.25 2.48 78.56
C ASN A 7 16.59 3.58 77.53
N GLN A 8 16.96 3.19 76.31
CA GLN A 8 16.74 3.98 75.10
C GLN A 8 16.06 3.08 74.05
N ASN A 9 14.82 3.43 73.71
CA ASN A 9 14.06 2.86 72.61
C ASN A 9 14.69 3.29 71.27
N GLN A 10 15.32 2.37 70.56
CA GLN A 10 15.59 2.52 69.12
C GLN A 10 14.47 1.86 68.34
N SER A 11 13.59 2.69 67.78
CA SER A 11 12.63 2.31 66.75
C SER A 11 13.37 1.99 65.45
N CYS A 12 13.39 0.72 65.05
CA CYS A 12 13.81 0.30 63.72
C CYS A 12 12.85 0.88 62.67
N VAL A 13 13.31 1.91 61.95
CA VAL A 13 12.67 2.39 60.72
C VAL A 13 12.96 1.36 59.64
N HIS A 14 11.96 0.54 59.28
CA HIS A 14 12.01 -0.24 58.06
C HIS A 14 12.06 0.70 56.86
N SER A 15 13.22 0.78 56.22
CA SER A 15 13.37 1.40 54.90
C SER A 15 12.62 0.54 53.87
N SER A 16 11.37 0.90 53.58
CA SER A 16 10.67 0.39 52.40
C SER A 16 11.36 0.94 51.16
N THR A 17 12.15 0.11 50.50
CA THR A 17 12.59 0.36 49.13
C THR A 17 11.35 0.61 48.26
N PRO A 18 11.28 1.72 47.50
CA PRO A 18 10.18 1.92 46.58
C PRO A 18 10.22 0.80 45.55
N ILE A 19 9.20 -0.05 45.55
CA ILE A 19 8.96 -1.03 44.51
C ILE A 19 8.91 -0.24 43.20
N SER A 20 9.91 -0.43 42.35
CA SER A 20 9.91 0.11 41.01
C SER A 20 8.59 -0.27 40.34
N PRO A 21 7.85 0.67 39.73
CA PRO A 21 6.61 0.33 39.05
C PRO A 21 6.89 -0.79 38.04
N PRO A 22 5.97 -1.75 37.88
CA PRO A 22 6.13 -2.80 36.89
C PRO A 22 6.43 -2.15 35.53
N PRO A 23 7.33 -2.73 34.71
CA PRO A 23 7.65 -2.17 33.41
C PRO A 23 6.35 -1.97 32.61
N PRO A 24 6.21 -0.84 31.91
CA PRO A 24 5.01 -0.58 31.13
C PRO A 24 4.79 -1.71 30.14
N LEU A 25 3.56 -2.23 30.08
CA LEU A 25 3.22 -3.31 29.15
C LEU A 25 3.51 -2.85 27.71
N PRO A 26 4.11 -3.71 26.87
CA PRO A 26 4.44 -3.32 25.50
C PRO A 26 3.17 -3.06 24.68
N LEU A 27 3.18 -2.01 23.87
CA LEU A 27 2.12 -1.73 22.88
C LEU A 27 2.24 -2.63 21.64
N HIS A 28 3.46 -3.07 21.35
CA HIS A 28 3.73 -4.06 20.33
C HIS A 28 5.01 -4.84 20.62
N SER A 29 5.15 -5.99 19.97
CA SER A 29 6.35 -6.81 20.00
C SER A 29 6.65 -7.33 18.59
N PHE A 30 7.86 -7.81 18.38
CA PHE A 30 8.21 -8.54 17.16
C PHE A 30 9.05 -9.77 17.49
N GLU A 31 8.86 -10.83 16.71
CA GLU A 31 9.63 -12.06 16.76
C GLU A 31 10.34 -12.28 15.42
N VAL A 32 11.62 -12.66 15.47
CA VAL A 32 12.33 -13.11 14.26
C VAL A 32 11.83 -14.51 13.92
N LEU A 33 11.49 -14.77 12.65
CA LEU A 33 10.94 -16.06 12.26
C LEU A 33 11.98 -17.18 12.46
N ARG A 34 11.51 -18.33 12.97
CA ARG A 34 12.35 -19.50 13.29
C ARG A 34 13.14 -20.04 12.09
N ARG A 35 12.67 -19.81 10.87
CA ARG A 35 13.35 -20.23 9.62
C ARG A 35 14.57 -19.39 9.25
N THR A 36 14.86 -18.29 9.97
CA THR A 36 15.96 -17.37 9.64
C THR A 36 17.34 -18.05 9.58
N PRO A 37 17.75 -18.90 10.54
CA PRO A 37 19.04 -19.59 10.46
C PRO A 37 19.12 -20.53 9.25
N LEU A 38 18.03 -21.25 8.95
CA LEU A 38 17.93 -22.15 7.79
C LEU A 38 18.03 -21.36 6.49
N ASN A 39 17.33 -20.23 6.37
CA ASN A 39 17.40 -19.36 5.19
C ASN A 39 18.84 -18.87 4.94
N ARG A 40 19.58 -18.49 5.99
CA ARG A 40 20.97 -18.05 5.87
C ARG A 40 21.92 -19.18 5.46
N ALA A 41 21.74 -20.37 6.04
CA ALA A 41 22.53 -21.54 5.67
C ALA A 41 22.25 -21.96 4.22
N PHE A 42 20.98 -21.98 3.82
CA PHE A 42 20.58 -22.25 2.44
C PHE A 42 21.15 -21.23 1.47
N ALA A 43 21.09 -19.93 1.80
CA ALA A 43 21.67 -18.88 0.96
C ALA A 43 23.17 -19.09 0.72
N LEU A 44 23.94 -19.48 1.76
CA LEU A 44 25.37 -19.76 1.60
C LEU A 44 25.61 -20.93 0.64
N VAL A 45 24.94 -22.07 0.85
CA VAL A 45 25.10 -23.26 0.01
C VAL A 45 24.66 -22.97 -1.43
N TYR A 46 23.50 -22.34 -1.59
CA TYR A 46 22.92 -22.06 -2.90
C TYR A 46 23.75 -21.04 -3.69
N ALA A 47 24.37 -20.06 -3.02
CA ALA A 47 25.33 -19.14 -3.66
C ALA A 47 26.54 -19.89 -4.25
N THR A 48 27.03 -20.94 -3.58
CA THR A 48 28.13 -21.76 -4.15
C THR A 48 27.68 -22.52 -5.39
N ALA A 49 26.45 -23.02 -5.41
CA ALA A 49 25.87 -23.71 -6.57
C ALA A 49 25.68 -22.75 -7.75
N ILE A 50 25.14 -21.54 -7.53
CA ILE A 50 25.04 -20.51 -8.57
C ILE A 50 26.43 -20.16 -9.10
N SER A 51 27.42 -19.99 -8.22
CA SER A 51 28.79 -19.65 -8.63
C SER A 51 29.40 -20.75 -9.51
N ALA A 52 29.17 -22.02 -9.15
CA ALA A 52 29.61 -23.17 -9.95
C ALA A 52 28.92 -23.21 -11.32
N LEU A 53 27.63 -22.87 -11.40
CA LEU A 53 26.88 -22.79 -12.66
C LEU A 53 27.47 -21.71 -13.58
N LEU A 54 27.65 -20.50 -13.07
CA LEU A 54 28.22 -19.38 -13.85
C LEU A 54 29.65 -19.69 -14.32
N TYR A 55 30.45 -20.32 -13.47
CA TYR A 55 31.79 -20.81 -13.83
C TYR A 55 31.73 -21.81 -14.98
N ARG A 56 30.81 -22.78 -14.94
CA ARG A 56 30.61 -23.75 -16.03
C ARG A 56 30.24 -23.06 -17.34
N HIS A 57 29.32 -22.11 -17.32
CA HIS A 57 28.93 -21.36 -18.52
C HIS A 57 30.09 -20.58 -19.11
N THR A 58 30.93 -19.98 -18.27
CA THR A 58 32.13 -19.26 -18.71
C THR A 58 33.15 -20.22 -19.34
N LEU A 59 33.40 -21.38 -18.73
CA LEU A 59 34.27 -22.40 -19.32
C LEU A 59 33.75 -22.90 -20.67
N SER A 60 32.44 -23.14 -20.79
CA SER A 60 31.81 -23.58 -22.04
C SER A 60 31.99 -22.54 -23.15
N LEU A 61 31.86 -21.26 -22.82
CA LEU A 61 32.07 -20.16 -23.75
C LEU A 61 33.54 -20.08 -24.22
N LEU A 62 34.49 -20.28 -23.31
CA LEU A 62 35.93 -20.23 -23.61
C LEU A 62 36.44 -21.47 -24.36
N SER A 63 35.80 -22.62 -24.20
CA SER A 63 36.22 -23.90 -24.79
C SER A 63 35.62 -24.18 -26.17
N GLY A 64 34.85 -23.24 -26.73
CA GLY A 64 34.16 -23.41 -28.02
C GLY A 64 35.11 -23.53 -29.21
N SER A 65 34.99 -24.60 -30.00
CA SER A 65 35.76 -24.83 -31.23
C SER A 65 35.31 -23.91 -32.39
N ALA A 66 36.27 -23.42 -33.17
CA ALA A 66 36.07 -22.42 -34.24
C ALA A 66 35.12 -22.84 -35.40
N THR A 67 34.81 -24.14 -35.55
CA THR A 67 34.05 -24.68 -36.68
C THR A 67 32.53 -24.53 -36.56
N THR A 68 31.99 -24.31 -35.36
CA THR A 68 30.55 -24.08 -35.07
C THR A 68 30.33 -22.83 -34.20
N PHE A 69 31.24 -21.88 -34.32
CA PHE A 69 31.42 -20.75 -33.40
C PHE A 69 30.15 -19.93 -33.20
N PHE A 70 29.44 -19.58 -34.28
CA PHE A 70 28.26 -18.70 -34.18
C PHE A 70 27.07 -19.34 -33.44
N SER A 71 26.71 -20.59 -33.74
CA SER A 71 25.54 -21.23 -33.09
C SER A 71 25.82 -21.67 -31.65
N PHE A 72 27.01 -22.21 -31.36
CA PHE A 72 27.36 -22.69 -30.02
C PHE A 72 27.71 -21.56 -29.05
N SER A 73 28.43 -20.53 -29.52
CA SER A 73 28.76 -19.36 -28.69
C SER A 73 27.53 -18.52 -28.39
N LEU A 74 26.60 -18.36 -29.34
CA LEU A 74 25.36 -17.62 -29.11
C LEU A 74 24.49 -18.29 -28.05
N VAL A 75 24.35 -19.62 -28.11
CA VAL A 75 23.62 -20.41 -27.10
C VAL A 75 24.30 -20.30 -25.74
N SER A 76 25.61 -20.54 -25.66
CA SER A 76 26.36 -20.47 -24.40
C SER A 76 26.32 -19.08 -23.77
N PHE A 77 26.46 -18.02 -24.58
CA PHE A 77 26.34 -16.64 -24.13
C PHE A 77 24.92 -16.30 -23.65
N SER A 78 23.89 -16.75 -24.37
CA SER A 78 22.50 -16.52 -23.97
C SER A 78 22.18 -17.18 -22.63
N LEU A 79 22.63 -18.42 -22.43
CA LEU A 79 22.48 -19.11 -21.15
C LEU A 79 23.26 -18.40 -20.02
N LEU A 80 24.50 -17.98 -20.28
CA LEU A 80 25.28 -17.20 -19.30
C LEU A 80 24.58 -15.89 -18.90
N LEU A 81 24.03 -15.15 -19.88
CA LEU A 81 23.29 -13.91 -19.64
C LEU A 81 22.03 -14.19 -18.80
N SER A 82 21.27 -15.22 -19.18
CA SER A 82 20.07 -15.66 -18.46
C SER A 82 20.38 -15.99 -17.00
N ASP A 83 21.38 -16.84 -16.77
CA ASP A 83 21.77 -17.28 -15.43
C ASP A 83 22.41 -16.16 -14.61
N ALA A 84 23.12 -15.21 -15.23
CA ALA A 84 23.63 -14.03 -14.55
C ALA A 84 22.48 -13.12 -14.06
N VAL A 85 21.44 -12.93 -14.87
CA VAL A 85 20.24 -12.18 -14.47
C VAL A 85 19.48 -12.91 -13.36
N LEU A 86 19.28 -14.22 -13.48
CA LEU A 86 18.66 -15.03 -12.42
C LEU A 86 19.47 -14.98 -11.12
N ALA A 87 20.79 -15.07 -11.20
CA ALA A 87 21.68 -14.95 -10.05
C ALA A 87 21.55 -13.58 -9.37
N PHE A 88 21.56 -12.49 -10.15
CA PHE A 88 21.35 -11.14 -9.64
C PHE A 88 20.00 -11.02 -8.91
N MET A 89 18.92 -11.47 -9.54
CA MET A 89 17.59 -11.40 -8.93
C MET A 89 17.49 -12.26 -7.67
N TRP A 90 18.06 -13.46 -7.67
CA TRP A 90 18.13 -14.32 -6.49
C TRP A 90 18.91 -13.66 -5.34
N VAL A 91 20.02 -12.97 -5.64
CA VAL A 91 20.79 -12.21 -4.63
C VAL A 91 19.94 -11.10 -4.01
N THR A 92 19.21 -10.33 -4.82
CA THR A 92 18.35 -9.26 -4.28
C THR A 92 17.24 -9.81 -3.38
N GLU A 93 16.69 -10.98 -3.71
CA GLU A 93 15.63 -11.63 -2.94
C GLU A 93 16.10 -12.13 -1.56
N GLN A 94 17.39 -12.49 -1.43
CA GLN A 94 17.94 -12.93 -0.14
C GLN A 94 17.79 -11.86 0.95
N ALA A 95 17.76 -10.59 0.57
CA ALA A 95 17.61 -9.49 1.52
C ALA A 95 16.31 -9.59 2.35
N PHE A 96 15.21 -10.12 1.78
CA PHE A 96 13.98 -10.41 2.53
C PHE A 96 14.11 -11.61 3.47
N ARG A 97 14.98 -12.56 3.13
CA ARG A 97 15.19 -13.81 3.88
C ARG A 97 16.21 -13.69 5.02
N MET A 98 17.01 -12.62 5.04
CA MET A 98 18.08 -12.44 6.03
C MET A 98 17.58 -12.24 7.46
N ARG A 99 16.43 -11.58 7.66
CA ARG A 99 15.86 -11.33 8.99
C ARG A 99 14.34 -11.10 8.94
N PRO A 100 13.52 -12.03 8.43
CA PRO A 100 12.07 -11.85 8.44
C PRO A 100 11.53 -11.79 9.87
N VAL A 101 10.68 -10.81 10.15
CA VAL A 101 10.04 -10.60 11.45
C VAL A 101 8.52 -10.66 11.36
N ARG A 102 7.88 -11.07 12.45
CA ARG A 102 6.43 -10.97 12.64
C ARG A 102 6.14 -10.07 13.82
N ARG A 103 5.28 -9.07 13.61
CA ARG A 103 4.82 -8.16 14.68
C ARG A 103 3.52 -8.64 15.30
N LYS A 104 3.36 -8.34 16.59
CA LYS A 104 2.11 -8.46 17.34
C LYS A 104 1.80 -7.11 18.00
N VAL A 105 0.55 -6.70 17.94
CA VAL A 105 0.06 -5.43 18.46
C VAL A 105 -0.97 -5.70 19.56
N PHE A 106 -0.87 -4.98 20.67
CA PHE A 106 -1.68 -5.15 21.88
C PHE A 106 -2.54 -3.91 22.11
N ILE A 107 -3.70 -3.86 21.45
CA ILE A 107 -4.62 -2.71 21.51
C ILE A 107 -5.13 -2.49 22.93
N GLU A 108 -5.32 -3.58 23.69
CA GLU A 108 -5.76 -3.60 25.08
C GLU A 108 -4.86 -2.79 26.04
N ASN A 109 -3.60 -2.57 25.66
CA ASN A 109 -2.64 -1.80 26.46
C ASN A 109 -2.70 -0.30 26.16
N LEU A 110 -3.35 0.11 25.07
CA LEU A 110 -3.35 1.50 24.58
C LEU A 110 -3.98 2.46 25.58
N SER A 111 -5.10 2.07 26.21
CA SER A 111 -5.82 2.88 27.20
C SER A 111 -5.02 3.19 28.46
N ARG A 112 -3.93 2.47 28.71
CA ARG A 112 -3.02 2.72 29.84
C ARG A 112 -1.94 3.76 29.51
N VAL A 113 -1.69 3.99 28.22
CA VAL A 113 -0.64 4.91 27.74
C VAL A 113 -1.25 6.23 27.28
N VAL A 114 -2.45 6.19 26.71
CA VAL A 114 -3.08 7.38 26.15
C VAL A 114 -4.61 7.30 26.27
N ASP A 115 -5.20 8.39 26.80
CA ASP A 115 -6.65 8.59 26.79
C ASP A 115 -7.15 8.84 25.36
N GLU A 116 -8.36 8.38 25.02
CA GLU A 116 -8.99 8.60 23.70
C GLU A 116 -9.04 10.09 23.29
N LYS A 117 -9.22 10.99 24.28
CA LYS A 117 -9.19 12.44 24.07
C LYS A 117 -7.85 12.95 23.51
N ASN A 118 -6.77 12.21 23.70
CA ASN A 118 -5.42 12.55 23.24
C ASN A 118 -5.03 11.81 21.96
N PHE A 119 -5.93 11.02 21.38
CA PHE A 119 -5.69 10.40 20.07
C PHE A 119 -5.45 11.49 19.00
N PRO A 120 -4.49 11.31 18.08
CA PRO A 120 -4.28 12.25 16.98
C PRO A 120 -5.50 12.30 16.05
N ALA A 121 -5.73 13.43 15.38
CA ALA A 121 -6.64 13.43 14.24
C ALA A 121 -6.11 12.53 13.11
N LEU A 122 -7.03 12.00 12.29
CA LEU A 122 -6.78 11.12 11.16
C LEU A 122 -7.48 11.68 9.92
N ASP A 123 -6.69 11.98 8.89
CA ASP A 123 -7.21 12.22 7.55
C ASP A 123 -7.15 10.92 6.74
N VAL A 124 -8.23 10.59 6.04
CA VAL A 124 -8.29 9.46 5.12
C VAL A 124 -8.44 9.98 3.70
N PHE A 125 -7.50 9.63 2.82
CA PHE A 125 -7.47 10.02 1.42
C PHE A 125 -7.88 8.83 0.57
N ILE A 126 -8.99 8.99 -0.16
CA ILE A 126 -9.52 8.01 -1.12
C ILE A 126 -9.41 8.63 -2.50
N CYS A 127 -8.70 7.99 -3.42
CA CYS A 127 -8.57 8.45 -4.81
C CYS A 127 -9.47 7.64 -5.76
N THR A 128 -10.12 8.33 -6.69
CA THR A 128 -10.80 7.75 -7.84
C THR A 128 -10.60 8.63 -9.07
N ALA A 129 -10.61 8.06 -10.27
CA ALA A 129 -10.26 8.78 -11.49
C ALA A 129 -11.29 8.74 -12.61
N ASP A 130 -12.10 7.70 -12.71
CA ASP A 130 -13.09 7.55 -13.77
C ASP A 130 -14.31 6.79 -13.23
N PRO A 131 -15.49 7.41 -13.14
CA PRO A 131 -16.69 6.79 -12.58
C PRO A 131 -17.24 5.61 -13.40
N PHE A 132 -16.78 5.41 -14.64
CA PHE A 132 -17.20 4.29 -15.48
C PHE A 132 -16.25 3.09 -15.40
N LYS A 133 -14.95 3.34 -15.17
CA LYS A 133 -13.96 2.27 -14.90
C LYS A 133 -13.95 1.87 -13.42
N GLU A 134 -14.15 2.84 -12.55
CA GLU A 134 -14.27 2.73 -11.10
C GLU A 134 -15.66 3.20 -10.68
N PRO A 135 -16.67 2.32 -10.71
CA PRO A 135 -18.02 2.69 -10.31
C PRO A 135 -18.04 3.43 -8.95
N PRO A 136 -18.72 4.59 -8.83
CA PRO A 136 -18.75 5.40 -7.61
C PRO A 136 -19.16 4.61 -6.36
N LEU A 137 -19.93 3.54 -6.54
CA LEU A 137 -20.33 2.64 -5.46
C LEU A 137 -19.12 2.02 -4.73
N ARG A 138 -17.99 1.80 -5.41
CA ARG A 138 -16.73 1.36 -4.78
C ARG A 138 -16.23 2.43 -3.81
N ALA A 139 -16.05 3.67 -4.30
CA ALA A 139 -15.59 4.80 -3.51
C ALA A 139 -16.51 5.07 -2.30
N ILE A 140 -17.83 4.98 -2.49
CA ILE A 140 -18.82 5.13 -1.39
C ILE A 140 -18.62 4.06 -0.33
N ASN A 141 -18.55 2.79 -0.71
CA ASN A 141 -18.44 1.71 0.26
C ASN A 141 -17.12 1.79 1.04
N THR A 142 -16.04 2.16 0.36
CA THR A 142 -14.76 2.47 0.98
C THR A 142 -14.88 3.63 1.97
N ALA A 143 -15.48 4.76 1.56
CA ALA A 143 -15.71 5.92 2.44
C ALA A 143 -16.56 5.57 3.67
N LEU A 144 -17.68 4.87 3.49
CA LEU A 144 -18.56 4.44 4.59
C LEU A 144 -17.84 3.49 5.56
N SER A 145 -16.98 2.60 5.05
CA SER A 145 -16.22 1.68 5.91
C SER A 145 -15.24 2.39 6.84
N VAL A 146 -14.58 3.45 6.37
CA VAL A 146 -13.59 4.22 7.15
C VAL A 146 -14.24 5.28 8.05
N MET A 147 -15.40 5.82 7.66
CA MET A 147 -16.20 6.67 8.54
C MET A 147 -16.72 5.90 9.77
N ALA A 148 -16.86 4.57 9.64
CA ALA A 148 -17.34 3.68 10.70
C ALA A 148 -16.21 3.08 11.58
N TYR A 149 -15.03 3.72 11.62
CA TYR A 149 -13.96 3.30 12.50
C TYR A 149 -14.32 3.37 13.99
N ASP A 150 -13.72 2.48 14.78
CA ASP A 150 -13.75 2.54 16.24
C ASP A 150 -12.74 3.60 16.72
N TYR A 151 -13.04 4.86 16.38
CA TYR A 151 -12.25 6.06 16.64
C TYR A 151 -13.17 7.23 16.98
N PRO A 152 -12.70 8.25 17.73
CA PRO A 152 -13.48 9.47 17.96
C PRO A 152 -13.93 10.11 16.63
N THR A 153 -15.23 10.37 16.48
CA THR A 153 -15.81 10.79 15.19
C THR A 153 -15.34 12.18 14.78
N ASP A 154 -15.16 13.07 15.76
CA ASP A 154 -14.60 14.42 15.62
C ASP A 154 -13.14 14.44 15.16
N LYS A 155 -12.46 13.28 15.16
CA LYS A 155 -11.06 13.15 14.77
C LYS A 155 -10.85 12.47 13.43
N VAL A 156 -11.90 11.98 12.78
CA VAL A 156 -11.80 11.34 11.47
C VAL A 156 -12.33 12.30 10.40
N SER A 157 -11.49 12.59 9.42
CA SER A 157 -11.87 13.37 8.24
C SER A 157 -11.59 12.57 6.98
N VAL A 158 -12.61 12.31 6.17
CA VAL A 158 -12.50 11.53 4.94
C VAL A 158 -12.54 12.46 3.75
N TYR A 159 -11.49 12.44 2.95
CA TYR A 159 -11.36 13.20 1.72
C TYR A 159 -11.41 12.25 0.53
N VAL A 160 -12.39 12.45 -0.35
CA VAL A 160 -12.50 11.71 -1.60
C VAL A 160 -12.04 12.59 -2.75
N SER A 161 -10.89 12.27 -3.32
CA SER A 161 -10.35 12.93 -4.51
C SER A 161 -10.92 12.28 -5.77
N ASP A 162 -11.61 13.06 -6.57
CA ASP A 162 -12.12 12.69 -7.88
C ASP A 162 -11.32 13.39 -8.98
N ASP A 163 -10.38 12.63 -9.55
CA ASP A 163 -9.54 13.08 -10.65
C ASP A 163 -10.29 13.13 -11.99
N GLY A 164 -11.50 12.56 -12.06
CA GLY A 164 -12.37 12.64 -13.21
C GLY A 164 -13.22 13.92 -13.25
N GLY A 165 -13.36 14.60 -12.10
CA GLY A 165 -14.24 15.76 -11.96
C GLY A 165 -15.69 15.43 -12.30
N SER A 166 -16.19 14.29 -11.83
CA SER A 166 -17.50 13.77 -12.21
C SER A 166 -18.61 14.22 -11.27
N GLN A 167 -19.68 14.81 -11.83
CA GLN A 167 -20.92 15.07 -11.10
C GLN A 167 -21.49 13.82 -10.44
N LEU A 168 -21.35 12.66 -11.11
CA LEU A 168 -21.88 11.40 -10.63
C LEU A 168 -21.17 10.97 -9.33
N THR A 169 -19.86 11.18 -9.22
CA THR A 169 -19.10 10.87 -8.00
C THR A 169 -19.55 11.75 -6.83
N LEU A 170 -19.70 13.07 -7.06
CA LEU A 170 -20.22 14.00 -6.05
C LEU A 170 -21.64 13.62 -5.60
N PHE A 171 -22.55 13.37 -6.54
CA PHE A 171 -23.91 12.94 -6.26
C PHE A 171 -23.95 11.64 -5.45
N SER A 172 -23.12 10.67 -5.84
CA SER A 172 -22.99 9.38 -5.16
C SER A 172 -22.57 9.59 -3.69
N LEU A 173 -21.58 10.45 -3.44
CA LEU A 173 -21.15 10.76 -2.07
C LEU A 173 -22.22 11.52 -1.27
N MET A 174 -23.03 12.38 -1.89
CA MET A 174 -24.17 13.03 -1.23
C MET A 174 -25.22 12.01 -0.77
N GLU A 175 -25.54 11.02 -1.59
CA GLU A 175 -26.47 9.95 -1.20
C GLU A 175 -25.85 9.05 -0.12
N ALA A 176 -24.54 8.78 -0.19
CA ALA A 176 -23.82 8.08 0.86
C ALA A 176 -23.82 8.83 2.19
N ALA A 177 -23.65 10.16 2.17
CA ALA A 177 -23.71 11.00 3.36
C ALA A 177 -25.07 10.87 4.08
N LYS A 178 -26.18 10.84 3.32
CA LYS A 178 -27.52 10.60 3.87
C LYS A 178 -27.62 9.23 4.51
N PHE A 179 -27.17 8.18 3.82
CA PHE A 179 -27.18 6.82 4.34
C PHE A 179 -26.28 6.66 5.59
N ALA A 180 -25.14 7.36 5.63
CA ALA A 180 -24.20 7.32 6.75
C ALA A 180 -24.84 7.72 8.08
N THR A 181 -25.79 8.68 8.07
CA THR A 181 -26.52 9.12 9.28
C THR A 181 -27.26 7.99 9.99
N HIS A 182 -27.59 6.92 9.27
CA HIS A 182 -28.22 5.70 9.80
C HIS A 182 -27.22 4.55 9.95
N TRP A 183 -26.30 4.41 8.99
CA TRP A 183 -25.34 3.30 8.94
C TRP A 183 -24.31 3.35 10.07
N LEU A 184 -23.72 4.52 10.35
CA LEU A 184 -22.67 4.66 11.37
C LEU A 184 -23.15 4.33 12.79
N PRO A 185 -24.29 4.86 13.28
CA PRO A 185 -24.79 4.47 14.60
C PRO A 185 -25.22 3.00 14.65
N PHE A 186 -25.86 2.48 13.60
CA PHE A 186 -26.20 1.05 13.50
C PHE A 186 -24.97 0.16 13.63
N CYS A 187 -23.91 0.50 12.91
CA CYS A 187 -22.61 -0.13 13.05
C CYS A 187 -22.17 -0.16 14.53
N LYS A 188 -22.09 0.99 15.19
CA LYS A 188 -21.58 1.08 16.57
C LYS A 188 -22.45 0.33 17.57
N GLU A 189 -23.77 0.48 17.47
CA GLU A 189 -24.75 -0.15 18.37
C GLU A 189 -24.68 -1.69 18.30
N PHE A 190 -24.66 -2.23 17.08
CA PHE A 190 -24.66 -3.68 16.85
C PHE A 190 -23.25 -4.30 16.81
N ARG A 191 -22.19 -3.50 17.05
CA ARG A 191 -20.78 -3.93 17.06
C ARG A 191 -20.37 -4.71 15.80
N ILE A 192 -20.87 -4.27 14.64
CA ILE A 192 -20.60 -4.90 13.35
C ILE A 192 -19.10 -4.85 13.04
N GLU A 193 -18.45 -5.96 12.74
CA GLU A 193 -17.05 -5.92 12.31
C GLU A 193 -16.92 -5.53 10.83
N GLU A 194 -17.77 -6.06 9.96
CA GLU A 194 -17.77 -5.78 8.52
C GLU A 194 -18.47 -4.45 8.22
N ARG A 195 -17.71 -3.35 8.22
CA ARG A 195 -18.26 -1.99 8.11
C ARG A 195 -18.55 -1.53 6.69
N CYS A 196 -18.03 -2.24 5.68
CA CYS A 196 -18.37 -2.00 4.28
C CYS A 196 -19.81 -2.50 4.02
N PRO A 197 -20.77 -1.62 3.70
CA PRO A 197 -22.16 -2.01 3.53
C PRO A 197 -22.34 -3.11 2.47
N ASP A 198 -21.67 -2.99 1.33
CA ASP A 198 -21.77 -3.99 0.26
C ASP A 198 -21.26 -5.36 0.70
N ALA A 199 -20.14 -5.42 1.42
CA ALA A 199 -19.60 -6.67 1.97
C ALA A 199 -20.52 -7.25 3.05
N TYR A 200 -21.02 -6.40 3.95
CA TYR A 200 -21.93 -6.81 5.03
C TYR A 200 -23.24 -7.39 4.49
N PHE A 201 -23.90 -6.73 3.54
CA PHE A 201 -25.19 -7.16 3.01
C PHE A 201 -25.13 -8.29 1.99
N ARG A 202 -23.94 -8.60 1.43
CA ARG A 202 -23.71 -9.85 0.67
C ARG A 202 -23.75 -11.09 1.56
N SER A 203 -23.47 -10.94 2.85
CA SER A 203 -23.47 -12.04 3.81
C SER A 203 -24.86 -12.34 4.37
N THR A 204 -25.07 -13.58 4.83
CA THR A 204 -26.36 -14.05 5.36
C THR A 204 -26.58 -13.59 6.81
N HIS A 205 -26.90 -12.31 6.99
CA HIS A 205 -27.36 -11.77 8.28
C HIS A 205 -28.87 -11.51 8.24
N SER A 206 -29.64 -12.20 9.10
CA SER A 206 -31.10 -12.02 9.19
C SER A 206 -31.54 -11.51 10.56
N CYS A 207 -31.95 -10.24 10.60
CA CYS A 207 -32.68 -9.62 11.72
C CYS A 207 -33.52 -8.47 11.15
N ALA A 208 -34.63 -8.09 11.81
CA ALA A 208 -35.53 -7.05 11.32
C ALA A 208 -34.84 -5.68 11.16
N GLN A 209 -33.95 -5.30 12.08
CA GLN A 209 -33.16 -4.07 12.01
C GLN A 209 -32.15 -4.13 10.85
N THR A 210 -31.55 -5.29 10.60
CA THR A 210 -30.67 -5.53 9.44
C THR A 210 -31.45 -5.35 8.13
N GLU A 211 -32.70 -5.82 8.08
CA GLU A 211 -33.51 -5.71 6.87
C GLU A 211 -33.87 -4.25 6.53
N LYS A 212 -34.24 -3.44 7.54
CA LYS A 212 -34.45 -2.00 7.32
C LYS A 212 -33.20 -1.33 6.73
N MET A 213 -32.03 -1.62 7.29
CA MET A 213 -30.78 -1.03 6.81
C MET A 213 -30.41 -1.53 5.40
N LYS A 214 -30.69 -2.80 5.11
CA LYS A 214 -30.51 -3.41 3.79
C LYS A 214 -31.39 -2.76 2.73
N ILE A 215 -32.66 -2.49 3.06
CA ILE A 215 -33.57 -1.75 2.18
C ILE A 215 -33.04 -0.34 1.90
N MET A 216 -32.59 0.39 2.94
CA MET A 216 -32.02 1.73 2.76
C MET A 216 -30.77 1.73 1.89
N TYR A 217 -29.87 0.77 2.09
CA TYR A 217 -28.69 0.59 1.24
C TYR A 217 -29.08 0.25 -0.21
N GLY A 218 -30.05 -0.65 -0.40
CA GLY A 218 -30.59 -1.02 -1.70
C GLY A 218 -31.17 0.18 -2.45
N MET A 219 -31.98 1.01 -1.78
CA MET A 219 -32.54 2.23 -2.36
C MET A 219 -31.45 3.23 -2.77
N MET A 220 -30.42 3.42 -1.94
CA MET A 220 -29.27 4.28 -2.28
C MET A 220 -28.55 3.74 -3.52
N LYS A 221 -28.27 2.44 -3.55
CA LYS A 221 -27.58 1.76 -4.65
C LYS A 221 -28.36 1.87 -5.96
N GLU A 222 -29.64 1.51 -5.97
CA GLU A 222 -30.52 1.61 -7.14
C GLU A 222 -30.60 3.04 -7.67
N LYS A 223 -30.70 4.03 -6.76
CA LYS A 223 -30.71 5.44 -7.14
C LYS A 223 -29.42 5.84 -7.87
N ILE A 224 -28.26 5.47 -7.32
CA ILE A 224 -26.96 5.75 -7.95
C ILE A 224 -26.87 5.05 -9.32
N GLU A 225 -27.16 3.75 -9.38
CA GLU A 225 -27.10 2.96 -10.62
C GLU A 225 -28.02 3.54 -11.70
N SER A 226 -29.23 3.99 -11.35
CA SER A 226 -30.15 4.62 -12.29
C SER A 226 -29.61 5.93 -12.90
N VAL A 227 -28.83 6.70 -12.14
CA VAL A 227 -28.16 7.93 -12.62
C VAL A 227 -26.94 7.58 -13.47
N MET A 228 -26.22 6.51 -13.12
CA MET A 228 -25.12 5.97 -13.91
C MET A 228 -25.58 5.53 -15.30
N GLU A 229 -26.67 4.77 -15.40
CA GLU A 229 -27.26 4.30 -16.66
C GLU A 229 -27.63 5.46 -17.60
N ARG A 230 -28.07 6.58 -17.02
CA ARG A 230 -28.41 7.81 -17.75
C ARG A 230 -27.20 8.74 -17.98
N ARG A 231 -25.98 8.26 -17.73
CA ARG A 231 -24.71 9.01 -17.87
C ARG A 231 -24.71 10.38 -17.17
N GLY A 232 -25.36 10.47 -16.00
CA GLY A 232 -25.40 11.71 -15.21
C GLY A 232 -26.31 12.82 -15.74
N GLY A 233 -27.01 12.64 -16.86
CA GLY A 233 -27.78 13.71 -17.53
C GLY A 233 -28.95 14.31 -16.73
N PHE A 234 -29.33 13.72 -15.60
CA PHE A 234 -30.50 14.10 -14.80
C PHE A 234 -30.21 14.20 -13.30
N VAL A 235 -28.95 14.41 -12.90
CA VAL A 235 -28.59 14.58 -11.47
C VAL A 235 -29.48 15.63 -10.78
N ASN A 236 -29.82 16.72 -11.49
CA ASN A 236 -30.68 17.79 -11.01
C ASN A 236 -32.10 17.34 -10.62
N ASP A 237 -32.64 16.30 -11.27
CA ASP A 237 -33.99 15.79 -11.01
C ASP A 237 -34.06 15.04 -9.67
N PHE A 238 -32.92 14.52 -9.20
CA PHE A 238 -32.83 13.73 -7.96
C PHE A 238 -32.41 14.54 -6.73
N ILE A 239 -32.14 15.84 -6.92
CA ILE A 239 -31.71 16.75 -5.85
C ILE A 239 -32.89 17.57 -5.35
N SER A 240 -33.23 17.36 -4.08
CA SER A 240 -34.34 18.02 -3.40
C SER A 240 -33.98 19.32 -2.69
N SER A 241 -32.71 19.57 -2.37
CA SER A 241 -32.27 20.74 -1.59
C SER A 241 -31.55 21.78 -2.44
N ASP A 242 -31.88 23.06 -2.26
CA ASP A 242 -31.29 24.18 -3.02
C ASP A 242 -29.77 24.30 -2.84
N HIS A 243 -29.25 24.04 -1.64
CA HIS A 243 -27.79 24.02 -1.37
C HIS A 243 -27.07 22.98 -2.24
N HIS A 244 -27.61 21.76 -2.32
CA HIS A 244 -27.02 20.73 -3.17
C HIS A 244 -27.13 21.09 -4.65
N ARG A 245 -28.22 21.73 -5.11
CA ARG A 245 -28.31 22.20 -6.51
C ARG A 245 -27.21 23.21 -6.84
N GLN A 246 -26.89 24.11 -5.91
CA GLN A 246 -25.82 25.10 -6.11
C GLN A 246 -24.44 24.45 -6.28
N ALA A 247 -24.16 23.33 -5.61
CA ALA A 247 -22.90 22.60 -5.78
C ALA A 247 -22.66 22.13 -7.24
N PHE A 248 -23.73 21.74 -7.94
CA PHE A 248 -23.63 21.27 -9.34
C PHE A 248 -23.53 22.38 -10.38
N ASN A 249 -23.83 23.64 -10.01
CA ASN A 249 -23.68 24.79 -10.93
C ASN A 249 -22.23 25.02 -11.37
N LYS A 250 -21.25 24.38 -10.70
CA LYS A 250 -19.83 24.43 -11.05
C LYS A 250 -19.49 23.71 -12.36
N TRP A 251 -20.31 22.75 -12.77
CA TRP A 251 -20.16 22.04 -14.04
C TRP A 251 -20.81 22.80 -15.18
N THR A 252 -20.10 23.79 -15.69
CA THR A 252 -20.51 24.58 -16.86
C THR A 252 -20.30 23.78 -18.16
N PRO A 253 -20.86 24.21 -19.31
CA PRO A 253 -20.66 23.52 -20.60
C PRO A 253 -19.19 23.36 -21.03
N GLY A 254 -18.27 24.16 -20.49
CA GLY A 254 -16.82 24.05 -20.75
C GLY A 254 -16.08 23.10 -19.80
N PHE A 255 -16.76 22.54 -18.79
CA PHE A 255 -16.16 21.61 -17.84
C PHE A 255 -15.88 20.27 -18.54
N THR A 256 -14.61 19.91 -18.62
CA THR A 256 -14.16 18.61 -19.16
C THR A 256 -13.27 17.91 -18.15
N ARG A 257 -12.97 16.62 -18.35
CA ARG A 257 -12.04 15.87 -17.48
C ARG A 257 -10.62 16.47 -17.50
N GLN A 258 -10.23 17.10 -18.60
CA GLN A 258 -8.88 17.65 -18.80
C GLN A 258 -8.80 19.15 -18.49
N ASP A 259 -9.93 19.85 -18.46
CA ASP A 259 -10.00 21.29 -18.27
C ASP A 259 -11.22 21.67 -17.43
N HIS A 260 -10.98 21.98 -16.17
CA HIS A 260 -12.01 22.38 -15.21
C HIS A 260 -11.44 23.06 -13.96
N PRO A 261 -12.19 23.96 -13.31
CA PRO A 261 -11.77 24.58 -12.06
C PRO A 261 -11.76 23.58 -10.90
N THR A 262 -11.13 23.97 -9.79
CA THR A 262 -11.21 23.23 -8.52
C THR A 262 -12.65 23.18 -8.01
N VAL A 263 -13.11 21.98 -7.62
CA VAL A 263 -14.38 21.77 -6.91
C VAL A 263 -14.09 21.15 -5.56
N ILE A 264 -14.45 21.84 -4.48
CA ILE A 264 -14.40 21.29 -3.11
C ILE A 264 -15.80 21.44 -2.51
N GLU A 265 -16.29 20.37 -1.90
CA GLU A 265 -17.58 20.34 -1.20
C GLU A 265 -17.44 19.61 0.15
N VAL A 266 -17.89 20.24 1.23
CA VAL A 266 -18.01 19.60 2.55
C VAL A 266 -19.41 18.99 2.63
N LEU A 267 -19.48 17.67 2.58
CA LEU A 267 -20.74 16.91 2.55
C LEU A 267 -21.24 16.56 3.95
N LEU A 268 -20.32 16.39 4.89
CA LEU A 268 -20.58 16.23 6.32
C LEU A 268 -19.50 16.99 7.10
N ASP A 269 -19.92 17.77 8.09
CA ASP A 269 -19.06 18.50 9.02
C ASP A 269 -19.35 18.05 10.46
N SER A 270 -18.32 17.52 11.12
CA SER A 270 -18.34 17.07 12.51
C SER A 270 -18.77 18.11 13.53
N GLY A 271 -18.64 19.40 13.22
CA GLY A 271 -19.11 20.49 14.08
C GLY A 271 -20.62 20.70 14.03
N THR A 272 -21.28 20.36 12.92
CA THR A 272 -22.70 20.68 12.66
C THR A 272 -23.57 19.46 12.47
N ASP A 273 -23.11 18.48 11.69
CA ASP A 273 -23.88 17.33 11.28
C ASP A 273 -23.90 16.23 12.34
N LYS A 274 -25.11 15.73 12.59
CA LYS A 274 -25.37 14.71 13.59
C LYS A 274 -26.06 13.50 12.98
N ASP A 275 -25.74 12.34 13.50
CA ASP A 275 -26.46 11.11 13.18
C ASP A 275 -27.88 11.10 13.79
N VAL A 276 -28.66 10.07 13.45
CA VAL A 276 -30.04 9.92 13.99
C VAL A 276 -30.11 9.73 15.51
N THR A 277 -28.97 9.51 16.18
CA THR A 277 -28.86 9.42 17.65
C THR A 277 -28.40 10.74 18.28
N GLY A 278 -28.16 11.78 17.47
CA GLY A 278 -27.72 13.10 17.91
C GLY A 278 -26.21 13.23 18.15
N ARG A 279 -25.39 12.26 17.71
CA ARG A 279 -23.93 12.28 17.85
C ARG A 279 -23.27 12.88 16.60
N ALA A 280 -22.11 13.54 16.80
CA ALA A 280 -21.36 14.15 15.71
C ALA A 280 -20.86 13.11 14.70
N MET A 281 -20.96 13.45 13.41
CA MET A 281 -20.51 12.63 12.29
C MET A 281 -19.03 12.92 11.94
N PRO A 282 -18.27 11.96 11.37
CA PRO A 282 -16.98 12.27 10.76
C PRO A 282 -17.11 13.26 9.60
N ASN A 283 -16.07 14.05 9.33
CA ASN A 283 -16.06 14.93 8.17
C ASN A 283 -16.01 14.10 6.87
N LEU A 284 -16.78 14.51 5.86
CA LEU A 284 -16.72 13.94 4.51
C LEU A 284 -16.56 15.07 3.50
N VAL A 285 -15.44 15.10 2.79
CA VAL A 285 -15.08 16.18 1.87
C VAL A 285 -14.83 15.60 0.48
N TYR A 286 -15.55 16.11 -0.52
CA TYR A 286 -15.28 15.86 -1.93
C TYR A 286 -14.27 16.89 -2.44
N VAL A 287 -13.26 16.42 -3.18
CA VAL A 287 -12.23 17.26 -3.79
C VAL A 287 -12.04 16.83 -5.24
N SER A 288 -12.18 17.77 -6.16
CA SER A 288 -11.68 17.65 -7.53
C SER A 288 -10.71 18.80 -7.76
N ARG A 289 -9.45 18.46 -8.03
CA ARG A 289 -8.38 19.45 -8.25
C ARG A 289 -8.64 20.22 -9.54
N GLU A 290 -8.09 21.43 -9.66
CA GLU A 290 -8.09 22.12 -10.95
C GLU A 290 -7.27 21.32 -11.96
N LYS A 291 -7.81 21.18 -13.18
CA LYS A 291 -7.11 20.64 -14.33
C LYS A 291 -7.15 21.65 -15.46
N SER A 292 -6.05 21.73 -16.20
CA SER A 292 -5.94 22.56 -17.38
C SER A 292 -5.11 21.80 -18.42
N SER A 293 -5.56 21.85 -19.67
CA SER A 293 -4.85 21.31 -20.82
C SER A 293 -3.42 21.87 -21.00
N SER A 294 -3.13 23.03 -20.39
CA SER A 294 -1.82 23.70 -20.46
C SER A 294 -0.83 23.24 -19.39
N TRP A 295 -1.26 22.47 -18.39
CA TRP A 295 -0.43 22.08 -17.25
C TRP A 295 -0.40 20.56 -17.07
N PRO A 296 0.79 19.94 -16.97
CA PRO A 296 0.89 18.52 -16.72
C PRO A 296 0.37 18.19 -15.33
N HIS A 297 -0.35 17.08 -15.21
CA HIS A 297 -0.79 16.56 -13.92
C HIS A 297 -0.08 15.24 -13.61
N HIS A 298 0.27 15.03 -12.33
CA HIS A 298 1.03 13.87 -11.89
C HIS A 298 0.13 12.71 -11.40
N PHE A 299 -0.94 12.40 -12.15
CA PHE A 299 -1.90 11.31 -11.85
C PHE A 299 -2.26 11.23 -10.36
N LYS A 300 -2.18 10.03 -9.75
CA LYS A 300 -2.46 9.78 -8.33
C LYS A 300 -1.54 10.55 -7.38
N ALA A 301 -0.24 10.64 -7.70
CA ALA A 301 0.72 11.38 -6.87
C ALA A 301 0.29 12.85 -6.68
N GLY A 302 -0.11 13.49 -7.78
CA GLY A 302 -0.60 14.87 -7.75
C GLY A 302 -1.94 15.01 -7.05
N ALA A 303 -2.84 14.03 -7.19
CA ALA A 303 -4.12 14.02 -6.47
C ALA A 303 -3.90 13.93 -4.95
N LEU A 304 -3.00 13.02 -4.51
CA LEU A 304 -2.60 12.88 -3.11
C LEU A 304 -1.91 14.14 -2.57
N ASN A 305 -1.08 14.81 -3.38
CA ASN A 305 -0.45 16.08 -2.99
C ASN A 305 -1.45 17.22 -2.85
N VAL A 306 -2.44 17.31 -3.75
CA VAL A 306 -3.55 18.27 -3.58
C VAL A 306 -4.34 17.97 -2.31
N LEU A 307 -4.70 16.71 -2.05
CA LEU A 307 -5.37 16.31 -0.81
C LEU A 307 -4.54 16.68 0.42
N LEU A 308 -3.22 16.48 0.38
CA LEU A 308 -2.32 16.83 1.49
C LEU A 308 -2.39 18.33 1.80
N ARG A 309 -2.42 19.19 0.78
CA ARG A 309 -2.53 20.65 0.94
C ARG A 309 -3.92 21.10 1.36
N VAL A 310 -4.97 20.57 0.74
CA VAL A 310 -6.36 20.93 1.06
C VAL A 310 -6.70 20.52 2.49
N SER A 311 -6.30 19.32 2.91
CA SER A 311 -6.50 18.90 4.30
C SER A 311 -5.70 19.74 5.30
N GLU A 312 -4.51 20.24 4.94
CA GLU A 312 -3.73 21.15 5.81
C GLU A 312 -4.47 22.46 6.12
N THR A 313 -5.27 22.97 5.18
CA THR A 313 -6.07 24.19 5.39
C THR A 313 -7.38 23.93 6.12
N MET A 314 -7.77 22.66 6.31
CA MET A 314 -9.06 22.25 6.87
C MET A 314 -8.90 21.52 8.21
N SER A 315 -8.52 20.25 8.19
CA SER A 315 -8.40 19.38 9.38
C SER A 315 -6.99 19.35 9.97
N ASN A 316 -5.97 19.46 9.11
CA ASN A 316 -4.55 19.41 9.42
C ASN A 316 -4.15 18.22 10.30
N ALA A 317 -4.64 17.01 9.98
CA ALA A 317 -4.42 15.85 10.83
C ALA A 317 -2.96 15.37 10.77
N PRO A 318 -2.32 15.04 11.91
CA PRO A 318 -0.94 14.56 11.94
C PRO A 318 -0.76 13.14 11.35
N VAL A 319 -1.86 12.39 11.17
CA VAL A 319 -1.86 11.05 10.57
C VAL A 319 -2.71 11.09 9.30
N VAL A 320 -2.18 10.50 8.22
CA VAL A 320 -2.83 10.42 6.91
C VAL A 320 -2.90 8.96 6.48
N LEU A 321 -4.10 8.44 6.21
CA LEU A 321 -4.31 7.12 5.60
C LEU A 321 -4.54 7.29 4.10
N THR A 322 -3.82 6.55 3.27
CA THR A 322 -4.09 6.48 1.82
C THR A 322 -4.81 5.18 1.45
N LEU A 323 -5.86 5.30 0.64
CA LEU A 323 -6.66 4.21 0.10
C LEU A 323 -7.00 4.43 -1.37
N ASP A 324 -7.07 3.33 -2.09
CA ASP A 324 -7.74 3.25 -3.38
C ASP A 324 -9.26 3.14 -3.20
N CYS A 325 -10.03 3.58 -4.19
CA CYS A 325 -11.49 3.55 -4.10
C CYS A 325 -12.07 2.13 -3.95
N ASP A 326 -11.34 1.11 -4.37
CA ASP A 326 -11.71 -0.30 -4.29
C ASP A 326 -11.13 -1.03 -3.05
N MET A 327 -10.40 -0.32 -2.17
CA MET A 327 -9.76 -0.90 -0.98
C MET A 327 -10.47 -0.44 0.30
N TYR A 328 -11.55 -1.12 0.69
CA TYR A 328 -12.29 -0.77 1.90
C TYR A 328 -11.62 -1.28 3.17
N SER A 329 -12.00 -0.71 4.32
CA SER A 329 -11.53 -1.17 5.61
C SER A 329 -12.40 -2.29 6.18
N ASN A 330 -11.76 -3.42 6.48
CA ASN A 330 -12.39 -4.64 6.95
C ASN A 330 -12.25 -4.87 8.47
N ASP A 331 -11.37 -4.14 9.17
CA ASP A 331 -11.26 -4.16 10.64
C ASP A 331 -11.44 -2.72 11.19
N PRO A 332 -12.55 -2.40 11.90
CA PRO A 332 -12.80 -1.06 12.39
C PRO A 332 -11.80 -0.60 13.45
N ARG A 333 -11.02 -1.52 14.04
CA ARG A 333 -9.98 -1.23 15.04
C ARG A 333 -8.62 -0.95 14.43
N THR A 334 -8.50 -0.93 13.10
CA THR A 334 -7.23 -0.67 12.39
C THR A 334 -6.52 0.59 12.87
N PRO A 335 -7.19 1.76 13.05
CA PRO A 335 -6.53 2.95 13.60
C PRO A 335 -5.92 2.75 14.99
N LEU A 336 -6.55 1.94 15.85
CA LEU A 336 -6.02 1.66 17.19
C LEU A 336 -4.71 0.85 17.13
N ARG A 337 -4.56 -0.02 16.13
CA ARG A 337 -3.29 -0.73 15.87
C ARG A 337 -2.18 0.22 15.47
N VAL A 338 -2.52 1.24 14.67
CA VAL A 338 -1.61 2.30 14.26
C VAL A 338 -1.14 3.12 15.46
N LEU A 339 -2.05 3.47 16.37
CA LEU A 339 -1.71 4.19 17.59
C LEU A 339 -0.67 3.46 18.45
N CYS A 340 -0.72 2.12 18.51
CA CYS A 340 0.26 1.33 19.25
C CYS A 340 1.71 1.55 18.78
N HIS A 341 1.91 1.87 17.50
CA HIS A 341 3.23 2.20 16.95
C HIS A 341 3.56 3.70 17.04
N LEU A 342 2.56 4.57 16.94
CA LEU A 342 2.75 6.02 17.03
C LEU A 342 3.08 6.49 18.45
N PHE A 343 2.59 5.78 19.47
CA PHE A 343 2.88 6.07 20.88
C PHE A 343 4.07 5.27 21.45
N ASP A 344 4.72 4.44 20.64
CA ASP A 344 5.98 3.80 21.04
C ASP A 344 7.13 4.82 20.92
N PRO A 345 7.78 5.23 22.04
CA PRO A 345 8.82 6.27 22.03
C PRO A 345 10.10 5.85 21.29
N VAL A 346 10.33 4.55 21.07
CA VAL A 346 11.48 4.00 20.35
C VAL A 346 11.22 4.00 18.85
N VAL A 347 10.01 3.65 18.43
CA VAL A 347 9.66 3.55 17.00
C VAL A 347 9.26 4.90 16.42
N ALA A 348 8.44 5.67 17.15
CA ALA A 348 7.80 6.88 16.64
C ALA A 348 8.77 7.92 16.04
N PRO A 349 9.93 8.26 16.64
CA PRO A 349 10.75 9.38 16.15
C PRO A 349 11.23 9.24 14.69
N LYS A 350 11.42 8.01 14.20
CA LYS A 350 11.85 7.73 12.82
C LYS A 350 10.77 7.06 11.97
N LEU A 351 9.56 6.89 12.49
CA LEU A 351 8.47 6.26 11.76
C LEU A 351 7.90 7.24 10.73
N ALA A 352 8.01 6.94 9.43
CA ALA A 352 7.28 7.66 8.39
C ALA A 352 5.90 7.08 8.19
N TYR A 353 5.78 5.77 8.04
CA TYR A 353 4.50 5.13 7.75
C TYR A 353 4.39 3.70 8.25
N ILE A 354 3.14 3.25 8.40
CA ILE A 354 2.78 1.87 8.75
C ILE A 354 1.99 1.30 7.58
N GLN A 355 2.54 0.26 6.95
CA GLN A 355 1.94 -0.43 5.81
C GLN A 355 1.20 -1.68 6.29
N PHE A 356 -0.06 -1.81 5.87
CA PHE A 356 -0.83 -3.04 6.00
C PHE A 356 -0.74 -3.86 4.70
N PRO A 357 -0.87 -5.20 4.75
CA PRO A 357 -0.93 -6.00 3.54
C PRO A 357 -2.17 -5.64 2.73
N GLN A 358 -2.02 -5.48 1.41
CA GLN A 358 -3.17 -5.55 0.52
C GLN A 358 -3.60 -7.01 0.42
N ARG A 359 -4.87 -7.26 0.71
CA ARG A 359 -5.50 -8.56 0.58
C ARG A 359 -6.76 -8.36 -0.23
N PHE A 360 -7.14 -9.35 -1.01
CA PHE A 360 -8.25 -9.23 -1.93
C PHE A 360 -9.32 -10.27 -1.64
N HIS A 361 -10.57 -9.91 -1.90
CA HIS A 361 -11.69 -10.83 -1.84
C HIS A 361 -12.10 -11.30 -3.24
N GLY A 362 -12.97 -12.30 -3.31
CA GLY A 362 -13.43 -12.84 -4.60
C GLY A 362 -12.38 -13.64 -5.37
N ILE A 363 -11.22 -13.93 -4.76
CA ILE A 363 -10.24 -14.87 -5.29
C ILE A 363 -10.86 -16.26 -5.28
N ASP A 364 -10.83 -16.93 -6.43
CA ASP A 364 -11.35 -18.29 -6.55
C ASP A 364 -10.54 -19.28 -5.69
N LYS A 365 -11.05 -20.49 -5.51
CA LYS A 365 -10.38 -21.51 -4.68
C LYS A 365 -8.95 -21.78 -5.15
N HIS A 366 -8.70 -21.71 -6.45
CA HIS A 366 -7.42 -22.09 -7.04
C HIS A 366 -6.50 -20.89 -7.30
N ASP A 367 -7.00 -19.66 -7.22
CA ASP A 367 -6.30 -18.43 -7.59
C ASP A 367 -5.64 -18.54 -8.97
N ILE A 368 -6.44 -18.79 -10.00
CA ILE A 368 -5.92 -19.08 -11.34
C ILE A 368 -5.07 -17.94 -11.92
N TYR A 369 -5.31 -16.70 -11.49
CA TYR A 369 -4.57 -15.51 -11.94
C TYR A 369 -3.46 -15.08 -10.99
N GLY A 370 -3.21 -15.80 -9.89
CA GLY A 370 -2.17 -15.46 -8.92
C GLY A 370 -2.37 -14.06 -8.35
N ASN A 371 -3.61 -13.71 -8.04
CA ASN A 371 -4.01 -12.38 -7.58
C ASN A 371 -3.71 -12.17 -6.08
N GLU A 372 -3.44 -13.23 -5.30
CA GLU A 372 -2.97 -13.06 -3.91
C GLU A 372 -1.68 -12.24 -3.83
N GLN A 373 -0.81 -12.31 -4.85
CA GLN A 373 0.47 -11.58 -4.92
C GLN A 373 1.25 -11.65 -3.59
N LYS A 374 1.30 -12.85 -3.02
CA LYS A 374 1.64 -13.08 -1.61
C LYS A 374 3.06 -12.63 -1.27
N HIS A 375 3.97 -12.74 -2.23
CA HIS A 375 5.33 -12.21 -2.15
C HIS A 375 5.34 -10.71 -1.90
N LEU A 376 4.69 -9.94 -2.77
CA LEU A 376 4.66 -8.48 -2.73
C LEU A 376 4.00 -7.95 -1.44
N PHE A 377 2.85 -8.51 -1.06
CA PHE A 377 2.02 -7.91 0.01
C PHE A 377 2.19 -8.52 1.39
N GLN A 378 2.74 -9.73 1.52
CA GLN A 378 2.81 -10.42 2.81
C GLN A 378 4.21 -10.95 3.16
N LEU A 379 4.88 -11.66 2.26
CA LEU A 379 6.16 -12.32 2.55
C LEU A 379 7.33 -11.34 2.57
N ASN A 380 7.54 -10.60 1.48
CA ASN A 380 8.67 -9.66 1.35
C ASN A 380 8.59 -8.52 2.39
N PRO A 381 7.40 -7.94 2.69
CA PRO A 381 7.27 -6.95 3.74
C PRO A 381 7.73 -7.44 5.13
N MET A 382 7.54 -8.72 5.48
CA MET A 382 8.08 -9.28 6.74
C MET A 382 9.61 -9.28 6.77
N GLY A 383 10.24 -9.53 5.61
CA GLY A 383 11.69 -9.44 5.43
C GLY A 383 12.21 -8.02 5.60
N SER A 384 11.58 -7.08 4.90
CA SER A 384 11.92 -5.66 4.95
C SER A 384 11.71 -5.05 6.34
N ASP A 385 10.65 -5.42 7.04
CA ASP A 385 10.38 -4.99 8.42
C ASP A 385 11.44 -5.45 9.41
N GLY A 386 12.20 -6.50 9.06
CA GLY A 386 13.38 -6.92 9.81
C GLY A 386 14.54 -5.93 9.80
N SER A 387 14.55 -4.97 8.88
CA SER A 387 15.60 -3.95 8.80
C SER A 387 15.05 -2.54 9.08
N ALA A 388 14.54 -1.83 8.06
CA ALA A 388 14.04 -0.47 8.15
C ALA A 388 12.53 -0.32 7.85
N GLY A 389 11.84 -1.42 7.49
CA GLY A 389 10.41 -1.39 7.17
C GLY A 389 10.10 -1.69 5.70
N PRO A 390 8.84 -2.02 5.36
CA PRO A 390 8.41 -2.31 3.99
C PRO A 390 8.30 -1.05 3.12
N ASN A 391 8.30 -1.23 1.80
CA ASN A 391 7.94 -0.17 0.86
C ASN A 391 6.46 0.22 1.00
N TYR A 392 6.13 1.42 0.52
CA TYR A 392 4.74 1.84 0.32
C TYR A 392 4.23 1.22 -0.99
N VAL A 393 3.01 0.67 -0.96
CA VAL A 393 2.40 -0.05 -2.10
C VAL A 393 1.06 0.56 -2.54
N GLY A 394 0.83 1.84 -2.24
CA GLY A 394 -0.24 2.62 -2.85
C GLY A 394 -1.55 2.72 -2.06
N SER A 395 -1.81 1.78 -1.15
CA SER A 395 -3.06 1.71 -0.36
C SER A 395 -2.86 0.99 0.96
N GLY A 396 -3.74 1.24 1.94
CA GLY A 396 -3.69 0.64 3.28
C GLY A 396 -2.49 1.11 4.10
N CYS A 397 -2.06 2.36 3.90
CA CYS A 397 -0.85 2.90 4.50
C CYS A 397 -1.13 4.15 5.33
N PHE A 398 -0.70 4.14 6.60
CA PHE A 398 -0.82 5.27 7.50
C PHE A 398 0.50 6.03 7.59
N PHE A 399 0.55 7.23 7.05
CA PHE A 399 1.68 8.16 7.12
C PHE A 399 1.58 9.05 8.35
N ARG A 400 2.72 9.36 8.96
CA ARG A 400 2.88 10.58 9.75
C ARG A 400 2.99 11.73 8.77
N ARG A 401 2.06 12.68 8.79
CA ARG A 401 2.05 13.85 7.90
C ARG A 401 3.44 14.49 7.79
N ARG A 402 4.13 14.65 8.93
CA ARG A 402 5.51 15.17 9.03
C ARG A 402 6.51 14.53 8.05
N SER A 403 6.43 13.23 7.78
CA SER A 403 7.40 12.57 6.91
C SER A 403 7.30 13.02 5.47
N LEU A 404 6.16 13.54 5.04
CA LEU A 404 5.96 14.06 3.69
C LEU A 404 6.58 15.45 3.50
N PHE A 405 7.09 16.11 4.54
CA PHE A 405 7.66 17.46 4.45
C PHE A 405 9.20 17.49 4.58
N GLY A 406 9.86 16.32 4.53
CA GLY A 406 11.32 16.18 4.52
C GLY A 406 11.83 15.16 5.53
N GLY A 407 13.16 15.04 5.65
CA GLY A 407 13.83 14.04 6.50
C GLY A 407 13.48 14.13 8.00
N PRO A 408 13.75 13.06 8.78
CA PRO A 408 13.38 12.96 10.19
C PRO A 408 14.08 13.98 11.09
N PHE A 409 15.25 14.47 10.68
CA PHE A 409 16.05 15.44 11.41
C PHE A 409 16.09 16.83 10.76
N SER A 410 15.33 17.04 9.67
CA SER A 410 15.30 18.36 9.04
C SER A 410 14.56 19.36 9.93
N PHE A 411 15.11 20.56 10.07
CA PHE A 411 14.36 21.70 10.60
C PHE A 411 13.27 22.04 9.60
N LEU A 412 12.01 22.00 10.05
CA LEU A 412 10.89 22.52 9.28
C LEU A 412 10.71 24.00 9.57
N SER A 413 10.25 24.75 8.58
CA SER A 413 9.80 26.13 8.78
C SER A 413 8.59 26.17 9.71
N SER A 414 8.44 27.25 10.47
CA SER A 414 7.41 27.42 11.52
C SER A 414 5.97 27.23 11.05
N GLY A 415 5.67 27.38 9.75
CA GLY A 415 4.34 27.15 9.18
C GLY A 415 3.94 25.67 9.11
N VAL A 416 4.88 24.77 8.79
CA VAL A 416 4.65 23.32 8.71
C VAL A 416 4.69 22.66 10.10
N LEU A 417 5.30 23.33 11.08
CA LEU A 417 5.45 22.83 12.46
C LEU A 417 4.17 22.89 13.30
N GLN A 418 3.15 23.65 12.89
CA GLN A 418 1.85 23.67 13.55
C GLN A 418 1.00 22.45 13.16
N LEU A 419 1.50 21.23 13.40
CA LEU A 419 0.74 19.97 13.26
C LEU A 419 -0.27 19.81 14.41
N GLN A 420 -1.07 20.85 14.64
CA GLN A 420 -2.23 20.82 15.51
C GLN A 420 -3.46 20.71 14.63
N ALA A 421 -4.30 19.72 14.95
CA ALA A 421 -5.57 19.53 14.27
C ALA A 421 -6.41 20.80 14.40
N LYS A 422 -7.00 21.23 13.30
CA LYS A 422 -7.91 22.38 13.26
C LYS A 422 -9.32 21.85 13.09
N PRO A 423 -10.31 22.35 13.85
CA PRO A 423 -11.70 22.06 13.55
C PRO A 423 -12.03 22.68 12.18
N ILE A 424 -12.81 21.97 11.36
CA ILE A 424 -13.35 22.57 10.14
C ILE A 424 -14.33 23.66 10.60
N MET A 425 -14.01 24.93 10.34
CA MET A 425 -14.74 26.06 10.94
C MET A 425 -15.96 26.51 10.11
N SER A 426 -16.17 25.95 8.91
CA SER A 426 -17.29 26.33 8.03
C SER A 426 -17.63 25.27 6.98
N ALA A 427 -18.93 25.14 6.68
CA ALA A 427 -19.44 24.31 5.58
C ALA A 427 -18.91 24.72 4.20
N THR A 428 -18.49 25.98 4.03
CA THR A 428 -17.87 26.45 2.79
C THR A 428 -16.34 26.36 2.89
N PRO A 429 -15.66 25.70 1.93
CA PRO A 429 -14.20 25.70 1.86
C PRO A 429 -13.65 27.12 1.75
N SER A 430 -12.54 27.39 2.44
CA SER A 430 -11.90 28.69 2.36
C SER A 430 -11.36 28.98 0.95
N ALA A 431 -11.26 30.26 0.56
CA ALA A 431 -10.59 30.65 -0.68
C ALA A 431 -9.15 30.11 -0.76
N LEU A 432 -8.49 29.94 0.40
CA LEU A 432 -7.19 29.31 0.51
C LEU A 432 -7.22 27.83 0.08
N SER A 433 -8.24 27.06 0.46
CA SER A 433 -8.40 25.65 0.05
C SER A 433 -8.51 25.51 -1.47
N HIS A 434 -9.23 26.43 -2.13
CA HIS A 434 -9.28 26.48 -3.59
C HIS A 434 -7.94 26.88 -4.22
N HIS A 435 -7.24 27.85 -3.63
CA HIS A 435 -5.94 28.29 -4.13
C HIS A 435 -4.89 27.17 -4.07
N VAL A 436 -4.81 26.42 -2.96
CA VAL A 436 -3.83 25.33 -2.81
C VAL A 436 -4.12 24.10 -3.67
N ALA A 437 -5.35 23.99 -4.19
CA ALA A 437 -5.76 22.93 -5.11
C ALA A 437 -5.56 23.31 -6.60
N SER A 438 -5.06 24.52 -6.88
CA SER A 438 -4.80 24.99 -8.24
C SER A 438 -3.73 24.16 -8.95
N CYS A 439 -3.87 23.99 -10.26
CA CYS A 439 -2.91 23.32 -11.13
C CYS A 439 -1.54 24.04 -11.19
N THR A 440 -1.51 25.34 -10.89
CA THR A 440 -0.29 26.16 -10.91
C THR A 440 0.45 26.21 -9.58
N PHE A 441 -0.16 25.71 -8.50
CA PHE A 441 0.36 25.87 -7.14
C PHE A 441 1.76 25.27 -6.96
N GLU A 442 2.04 24.16 -7.66
CA GLU A 442 3.30 23.42 -7.52
C GLU A 442 4.42 23.99 -8.42
N HIS A 443 4.10 24.94 -9.30
CA HIS A 443 5.06 25.50 -10.25
C HIS A 443 6.22 26.19 -9.52
N ALA A 444 7.46 25.83 -9.89
CA ALA A 444 8.69 26.32 -9.29
C ALA A 444 8.79 26.09 -7.76
N THR A 445 8.12 25.05 -7.25
CA THR A 445 8.20 24.64 -5.83
C THR A 445 8.92 23.30 -5.66
N ASP A 446 9.16 22.91 -4.42
CA ASP A 446 9.76 21.61 -4.05
C ASP A 446 8.73 20.46 -3.98
N TRP A 447 7.43 20.73 -4.22
CA TRP A 447 6.36 19.73 -4.22
C TRP A 447 6.60 18.64 -5.26
N GLY A 448 6.35 17.38 -4.87
CA GLY A 448 6.58 16.22 -5.71
C GLY A 448 8.04 15.78 -5.79
N TYR A 449 9.01 16.67 -5.59
CA TYR A 449 10.43 16.36 -5.75
C TYR A 449 11.16 16.20 -4.41
N LYS A 450 10.94 17.12 -3.46
CA LYS A 450 11.52 17.08 -2.11
C LYS A 450 10.49 17.01 -0.98
N MET A 451 9.24 17.39 -1.25
CA MET A 451 8.11 17.22 -0.31
C MET A 451 6.89 16.61 -1.00
N GLY A 452 5.91 16.15 -0.22
CA GLY A 452 4.76 15.39 -0.68
C GLY A 452 5.08 13.97 -1.16
N PHE A 453 4.09 13.35 -1.78
CA PHE A 453 4.23 12.15 -2.60
C PHE A 453 5.08 12.45 -3.82
N ARG A 454 5.98 11.52 -4.17
CA ARG A 454 7.10 11.77 -5.09
C ARG A 454 6.72 11.58 -6.56
N TYR A 455 7.10 12.51 -7.41
CA TYR A 455 6.94 12.46 -8.87
C TYR A 455 8.15 11.84 -9.56
N GLY A 456 7.97 11.40 -10.81
CA GLY A 456 9.05 10.92 -11.68
C GLY A 456 9.08 9.41 -11.88
N SER A 457 8.00 8.71 -11.53
CA SER A 457 7.78 7.32 -11.89
C SER A 457 6.28 7.01 -11.96
N LEU A 458 5.88 6.07 -12.83
CA LEU A 458 4.51 5.52 -12.87
C LEU A 458 4.14 4.69 -11.63
N VAL A 459 5.11 4.36 -10.76
CA VAL A 459 4.91 3.72 -9.45
C VAL A 459 5.28 4.72 -8.35
N GLU A 460 4.49 5.78 -8.24
CA GLU A 460 4.71 6.86 -7.29
C GLU A 460 4.73 6.35 -5.85
N ASP A 461 4.02 5.27 -5.58
CA ASP A 461 3.93 4.61 -4.29
C ASP A 461 5.28 4.02 -3.85
N TYR A 462 5.81 3.11 -4.64
CA TYR A 462 7.12 2.51 -4.46
C TYR A 462 8.18 3.61 -4.36
N TYR A 463 8.14 4.57 -5.28
CA TYR A 463 9.10 5.66 -5.35
C TYR A 463 9.02 6.59 -4.13
N THR A 464 7.82 6.93 -3.66
CA THR A 464 7.63 7.73 -2.43
C THR A 464 8.21 7.01 -1.22
N GLY A 465 7.84 5.74 -1.01
CA GLY A 465 8.37 4.95 0.10
C GLY A 465 9.90 4.85 0.06
N TYR A 466 10.46 4.57 -1.12
CA TYR A 466 11.91 4.49 -1.35
C TYR A 466 12.64 5.79 -0.99
N ARG A 467 12.14 6.93 -1.47
CA ARG A 467 12.75 8.24 -1.22
C ARG A 467 12.71 8.61 0.25
N LEU A 468 11.59 8.36 0.94
CA LEU A 468 11.48 8.58 2.38
C LEU A 468 12.50 7.74 3.17
N GLN A 469 12.67 6.47 2.81
CA GLN A 469 13.69 5.63 3.47
C GLN A 469 15.12 6.07 3.15
N CYS A 470 15.40 6.53 1.93
CA CYS A 470 16.69 7.15 1.59
C CYS A 470 16.98 8.42 2.41
N GLU A 471 15.94 9.14 2.84
CA GLU A 471 16.06 10.32 3.70
C GLU A 471 16.23 9.94 5.19
N GLY A 472 16.24 8.64 5.51
CA GLY A 472 16.50 8.12 6.87
C GLY A 472 15.24 7.81 7.68
N TRP A 473 14.05 7.91 7.06
CA TRP A 473 12.82 7.42 7.66
C TRP A 473 12.76 5.89 7.69
N LYS A 474 11.95 5.35 8.60
CA LYS A 474 11.62 3.93 8.72
C LYS A 474 10.13 3.72 8.54
N SER A 475 9.75 2.52 8.18
CA SER A 475 8.36 2.09 8.15
C SER A 475 8.15 0.84 9.00
N VAL A 476 6.89 0.48 9.22
CA VAL A 476 6.50 -0.72 9.97
C VAL A 476 5.52 -1.52 9.14
N PHE A 477 5.69 -2.84 9.13
CA PHE A 477 4.69 -3.75 8.56
C PHE A 477 3.73 -4.24 9.64
N CYS A 478 2.44 -3.93 9.51
CA CYS A 478 1.41 -4.40 10.44
C CYS A 478 0.48 -5.40 9.73
N ASN A 479 0.61 -6.67 10.08
CA ASN A 479 -0.12 -7.78 9.45
C ASN A 479 -1.03 -8.50 10.46
N PRO A 480 -2.22 -7.96 10.77
CA PRO A 480 -3.18 -8.62 11.66
C PRO A 480 -3.74 -9.91 11.05
N ASN A 481 -4.27 -10.78 11.91
CA ASN A 481 -4.91 -12.03 11.48
C ASN A 481 -6.12 -11.76 10.58
N ARG A 482 -7.08 -10.95 11.08
CA ARG A 482 -8.14 -10.36 10.25
C ARG A 482 -7.50 -9.35 9.30
N ALA A 483 -7.86 -9.41 8.02
CA ALA A 483 -7.40 -8.41 7.05
C ALA A 483 -7.86 -7.02 7.51
N ALA A 484 -6.95 -6.05 7.59
CA ALA A 484 -7.31 -4.67 7.93
C ALA A 484 -8.05 -3.98 6.78
N PHE A 485 -7.64 -4.31 5.55
CA PHE A 485 -8.17 -3.79 4.30
C PHE A 485 -8.42 -4.95 3.34
N LEU A 486 -9.47 -4.82 2.53
CA LEU A 486 -9.81 -5.76 1.47
C LEU A 486 -10.10 -5.00 0.18
N GLY A 487 -9.47 -5.47 -0.91
CA GLY A 487 -9.60 -4.88 -2.24
C GLY A 487 -10.28 -5.79 -3.25
N ASP A 488 -10.65 -5.20 -4.39
CA ASP A 488 -11.05 -5.94 -5.60
C ASP A 488 -9.83 -6.54 -6.31
N VAL A 489 -10.03 -7.63 -7.05
CA VAL A 489 -9.02 -8.20 -7.94
C VAL A 489 -9.33 -7.88 -9.40
N PRO A 490 -8.31 -7.84 -10.29
CA PRO A 490 -8.55 -7.87 -11.72
C PRO A 490 -9.40 -9.09 -12.10
N LEU A 491 -10.51 -8.85 -12.81
CA LEU A 491 -11.48 -9.89 -13.17
C LEU A 491 -11.06 -10.73 -14.38
N ASN A 492 -10.14 -10.20 -15.20
CA ASN A 492 -9.66 -10.86 -16.40
C ASN A 492 -8.14 -10.69 -16.56
N LEU A 493 -7.57 -11.53 -17.43
CA LEU A 493 -6.12 -11.57 -17.66
C LEU A 493 -5.60 -10.28 -18.30
N THR A 494 -6.38 -9.62 -19.16
CA THR A 494 -5.96 -8.39 -19.85
C THR A 494 -5.73 -7.26 -18.85
N ASP A 495 -6.62 -7.09 -17.88
CA ASP A 495 -6.50 -6.07 -16.84
C ASP A 495 -5.30 -6.37 -15.94
N ALA A 496 -5.12 -7.64 -15.54
CA ALA A 496 -3.98 -8.07 -14.73
C ALA A 496 -2.63 -7.81 -15.44
N LEU A 497 -2.54 -8.05 -16.74
CA LEU A 497 -1.33 -7.78 -17.53
C LEU A 497 -1.11 -6.29 -17.77
N THR A 498 -2.18 -5.51 -17.97
CA THR A 498 -2.10 -4.05 -18.12
C THR A 498 -1.57 -3.40 -16.84
N GLN A 499 -2.08 -3.83 -15.68
CA GLN A 499 -1.57 -3.41 -14.38
C GLN A 499 -0.09 -3.79 -14.20
N ASN A 500 0.28 -5.04 -14.50
CA ASN A 500 1.66 -5.49 -14.40
C ASN A 500 2.61 -4.69 -15.31
N ARG A 501 2.15 -4.34 -16.52
CA ARG A 501 2.92 -3.51 -17.46
C ARG A 501 3.22 -2.13 -16.88
N ARG A 502 2.22 -1.46 -16.29
CA ARG A 502 2.41 -0.15 -15.62
C ARG A 502 3.47 -0.25 -14.52
N TRP A 503 3.38 -1.28 -13.68
CA TRP A 503 4.38 -1.52 -12.64
C TRP A 503 5.77 -1.71 -13.22
N CYS A 504 5.90 -2.50 -14.29
CA CYS A 504 7.20 -2.79 -14.88
C CYS A 504 7.87 -1.53 -15.45
N VAL A 505 7.12 -0.71 -16.19
CA VAL A 505 7.65 0.55 -16.72
C VAL A 505 8.09 1.45 -15.56
N GLY A 506 7.21 1.68 -14.58
CA GLY A 506 7.54 2.53 -13.44
C GLY A 506 8.74 2.05 -12.63
N LEU A 507 8.85 0.75 -12.37
CA LEU A 507 9.96 0.17 -11.61
C LEU A 507 11.30 0.34 -12.34
N LEU A 508 11.33 0.13 -13.66
CA LEU A 508 12.52 0.37 -14.47
C LEU A 508 12.89 1.85 -14.55
N GLU A 509 11.92 2.78 -14.59
CA GLU A 509 12.19 4.22 -14.49
C GLU A 509 12.99 4.52 -13.23
N VAL A 510 12.62 3.92 -12.08
CA VAL A 510 13.41 4.08 -10.85
C VAL A 510 14.77 3.38 -10.95
N GLY A 511 14.81 2.16 -11.46
CA GLY A 511 16.04 1.36 -11.61
C GLY A 511 17.11 2.00 -12.52
N PHE A 512 16.70 2.80 -13.50
CA PHE A 512 17.60 3.54 -14.40
C PHE A 512 17.68 5.05 -14.09
N SER A 513 17.01 5.52 -13.04
CA SER A 513 17.10 6.92 -12.61
C SER A 513 18.42 7.23 -11.90
N ARG A 514 18.68 8.53 -11.71
CA ARG A 514 19.77 9.02 -10.82
C ARG A 514 19.65 8.54 -9.37
N TYR A 515 18.47 8.04 -8.98
CA TYR A 515 18.18 7.52 -7.66
C TYR A 515 18.10 6.00 -7.64
N ASN A 516 18.71 5.30 -8.60
CA ASN A 516 18.81 3.84 -8.63
C ASN A 516 19.14 3.22 -7.24
N PRO A 517 18.41 2.16 -6.80
CA PRO A 517 18.67 1.45 -5.55
C PRO A 517 20.10 0.90 -5.38
N ILE A 518 20.77 0.43 -6.45
CA ILE A 518 22.11 -0.17 -6.32
C ILE A 518 23.18 0.87 -5.99
N THR A 519 23.10 2.08 -6.53
CA THR A 519 24.10 3.12 -6.28
C THR A 519 23.64 4.07 -5.18
N PHE A 520 22.58 4.82 -5.44
CA PHE A 520 22.03 5.80 -4.51
C PHE A 520 21.44 5.13 -3.27
N GLY A 521 20.69 4.04 -3.44
CA GLY A 521 20.08 3.30 -2.33
C GLY A 521 21.11 2.68 -1.39
N ILE A 522 22.14 1.99 -1.91
CA ILE A 522 23.20 1.41 -1.06
C ILE A 522 23.88 2.50 -0.23
N ARG A 523 24.21 3.64 -0.85
CA ARG A 523 24.81 4.79 -0.15
C ARG A 523 23.89 5.37 0.93
N SER A 524 22.58 5.39 0.70
CA SER A 524 21.62 6.09 1.57
C SER A 524 21.09 5.23 2.71
N MET A 525 20.79 3.95 2.45
CA MET A 525 20.06 3.05 3.38
C MET A 525 20.86 1.79 3.76
N GLY A 526 22.02 1.56 3.14
CA GLY A 526 22.83 0.36 3.31
C GLY A 526 22.40 -0.81 2.41
N LEU A 527 23.25 -1.83 2.34
CA LEU A 527 23.16 -2.91 1.35
C LEU A 527 21.83 -3.68 1.39
N LEU A 528 21.42 -4.20 2.55
CA LEU A 528 20.23 -5.07 2.65
C LEU A 528 18.95 -4.34 2.23
N MET A 529 18.76 -3.11 2.71
CA MET A 529 17.60 -2.31 2.35
C MET A 529 17.62 -1.90 0.88
N ALA A 530 18.79 -1.53 0.35
CA ALA A 530 18.94 -1.22 -1.06
C ALA A 530 18.61 -2.43 -1.96
N LEU A 531 19.02 -3.64 -1.57
CA LEU A 531 18.70 -4.87 -2.29
C LEU A 531 17.21 -5.20 -2.27
N ASN A 532 16.50 -4.96 -1.16
CA ASN A 532 15.03 -5.10 -1.10
C ASN A 532 14.35 -4.21 -2.15
N TYR A 533 14.77 -2.94 -2.27
CA TYR A 533 14.23 -2.05 -3.28
C TYR A 533 14.69 -2.43 -4.69
N ALA A 534 15.96 -2.81 -4.87
CA ALA A 534 16.51 -3.26 -6.15
C ALA A 534 15.74 -4.47 -6.70
N HIS A 535 15.34 -5.41 -5.84
CA HIS A 535 14.53 -6.57 -6.25
C HIS A 535 13.28 -6.13 -7.01
N TYR A 536 12.55 -5.13 -6.51
CA TYR A 536 11.38 -4.62 -7.20
C TYR A 536 11.74 -3.74 -8.40
N ALA A 537 12.69 -2.81 -8.26
CA ALA A 537 13.08 -1.92 -9.37
C ALA A 537 13.51 -2.71 -10.63
N TYR A 538 14.18 -3.84 -10.42
CA TYR A 538 14.66 -4.72 -11.49
C TYR A 538 13.76 -5.93 -11.72
N TRP A 539 12.63 -6.09 -11.04
CA TRP A 539 11.66 -7.16 -11.32
C TRP A 539 11.46 -7.40 -12.84
N PRO A 540 11.28 -6.36 -13.68
CA PRO A 540 10.98 -6.57 -15.10
C PRO A 540 12.09 -7.27 -15.91
N ILE A 541 13.32 -7.33 -15.40
CA ILE A 541 14.41 -8.00 -16.08
C ILE A 541 14.30 -9.53 -16.02
N TRP A 542 13.40 -10.11 -15.20
CA TRP A 542 13.08 -11.55 -15.26
C TRP A 542 12.57 -11.98 -16.63
N SER A 543 12.03 -11.06 -17.41
CA SER A 543 11.63 -11.32 -18.78
C SER A 543 12.79 -11.82 -19.66
N ILE A 544 14.02 -11.36 -19.42
CA ILE A 544 15.22 -11.78 -20.17
C ILE A 544 15.46 -13.29 -20.05
N PRO A 545 15.69 -13.86 -18.84
CA PRO A 545 15.92 -15.29 -18.70
C PRO A 545 14.71 -16.11 -19.13
N ILE A 546 13.49 -15.65 -18.86
CA ILE A 546 12.27 -16.36 -19.27
C ILE A 546 12.19 -16.47 -20.79
N THR A 547 12.42 -15.39 -21.54
CA THR A 547 12.43 -15.41 -23.01
C THR A 547 13.56 -16.29 -23.56
N ILE A 548 14.76 -16.22 -22.96
CA ILE A 548 15.89 -17.04 -23.38
C ILE A 548 15.57 -18.54 -23.20
N TYR A 549 15.12 -18.95 -22.02
CA TYR A 549 14.76 -20.36 -21.76
C TYR A 549 13.50 -20.83 -22.50
N ALA A 550 12.64 -19.91 -22.95
CA ALA A 550 11.48 -20.25 -23.78
C ALA A 550 11.82 -20.48 -25.27
N ILE A 551 13.00 -20.06 -25.74
CA ILE A 551 13.38 -20.10 -27.16
C ILE A 551 14.63 -20.95 -27.40
N VAL A 552 15.69 -20.74 -26.61
CA VAL A 552 17.02 -21.33 -26.84
C VAL A 552 16.99 -22.87 -26.78
N PRO A 553 16.33 -23.52 -25.80
CA PRO A 553 16.21 -24.98 -25.79
C PRO A 553 15.54 -25.58 -27.03
N GLN A 554 14.51 -24.91 -27.55
CA GLN A 554 13.75 -25.34 -28.73
C GLN A 554 14.60 -25.22 -29.99
N LEU A 555 15.31 -24.10 -30.15
CA LEU A 555 16.27 -23.92 -31.24
C LEU A 555 17.41 -24.93 -31.17
N ALA A 556 17.97 -25.17 -29.98
CA ALA A 556 19.01 -26.16 -29.78
C ALA A 556 18.53 -27.56 -30.18
N LEU A 557 17.31 -27.94 -29.78
CA LEU A 557 16.70 -29.23 -30.14
C LEU A 557 16.55 -29.40 -31.65
N ILE A 558 16.06 -28.38 -32.36
CA ILE A 558 15.92 -28.40 -33.84
C ILE A 558 17.29 -28.56 -34.52
N ASN A 559 18.34 -27.98 -33.95
CA ASN A 559 19.70 -28.05 -34.49
C ASN A 559 20.50 -29.26 -33.97
N GLY A 560 19.88 -30.17 -33.21
CA GLY A 560 20.57 -31.33 -32.65
C GLY A 560 21.68 -30.99 -31.64
N LEU A 561 21.62 -29.81 -31.02
CA LEU A 561 22.60 -29.34 -30.03
C LEU A 561 22.15 -29.73 -28.62
N SER A 562 23.04 -30.37 -27.87
CA SER A 562 22.82 -30.63 -26.45
C SER A 562 23.28 -29.44 -25.61
N ILE A 563 22.34 -28.78 -24.92
CA ILE A 563 22.62 -27.61 -24.07
C ILE A 563 22.70 -27.95 -22.58
N PHE A 564 22.22 -29.12 -22.19
CA PHE A 564 22.23 -29.59 -20.80
C PHE A 564 23.13 -30.83 -20.66
N PRO A 565 23.72 -31.04 -19.46
CA PRO A 565 24.46 -32.26 -19.16
C PRO A 565 23.58 -33.51 -19.23
N THR A 566 24.18 -34.66 -19.56
CA THR A 566 23.51 -35.96 -19.43
C THR A 566 23.41 -36.38 -17.97
N MET A 567 22.49 -37.28 -17.61
CA MET A 567 22.31 -37.75 -16.22
C MET A 567 23.55 -38.40 -15.58
N TRP A 568 24.51 -38.81 -16.40
CA TRP A 568 25.77 -39.43 -15.96
C TRP A 568 26.88 -38.41 -15.71
N ASP A 569 26.71 -37.17 -16.19
CA ASP A 569 27.62 -36.06 -15.93
C ASP A 569 27.38 -35.52 -14.51
N PRO A 570 28.40 -35.44 -13.63
CA PRO A 570 28.27 -34.85 -12.30
C PRO A 570 27.63 -33.46 -12.29
N TRP A 571 27.80 -32.67 -13.35
CA TRP A 571 27.18 -31.36 -13.46
C TRP A 571 25.65 -31.41 -13.56
N PHE A 572 25.04 -32.53 -13.96
CA PHE A 572 23.59 -32.70 -13.96
C PHE A 572 22.99 -32.48 -12.56
N TYR A 573 23.65 -32.99 -11.52
CA TYR A 573 23.19 -32.84 -10.14
C TYR A 573 23.19 -31.38 -9.67
N LEU A 574 24.02 -30.52 -10.27
CA LEU A 574 24.00 -29.08 -9.99
C LEU A 574 22.69 -28.44 -10.46
N TYR A 575 22.25 -28.71 -11.69
CA TYR A 575 20.98 -28.19 -12.22
C TYR A 575 19.79 -28.72 -11.43
N TRP A 576 19.83 -30.00 -11.06
CA TRP A 576 18.80 -30.62 -10.24
C TRP A 576 18.70 -29.96 -8.86
N PHE A 577 19.84 -29.73 -8.20
CA PHE A 577 19.90 -29.04 -6.91
C PHE A 577 19.38 -27.60 -7.01
N LEU A 578 19.76 -26.85 -8.04
CA LEU A 578 19.29 -25.48 -8.26
C LEU A 578 17.77 -25.46 -8.48
N PHE A 579 17.26 -26.29 -9.38
CA PHE A 579 15.83 -26.37 -9.67
C PHE A 579 15.01 -26.69 -8.41
N LEU A 580 15.36 -27.77 -7.70
CA LEU A 580 14.64 -28.17 -6.50
C LEU A 580 14.82 -27.19 -5.34
N GLY A 581 15.99 -26.57 -5.22
CA GLY A 581 16.27 -25.57 -4.20
C GLY A 581 15.40 -24.33 -4.36
N ALA A 582 15.35 -23.75 -5.58
CA ALA A 582 14.54 -22.58 -5.87
C ALA A 582 13.04 -22.84 -5.66
N TYR A 583 12.49 -23.83 -6.34
CA TYR A 583 11.06 -24.14 -6.25
C TYR A 583 10.68 -24.67 -4.85
N GLY A 584 11.54 -25.47 -4.23
CA GLY A 584 11.30 -26.04 -2.91
C GLY A 584 11.28 -24.99 -1.82
N GLN A 585 12.25 -24.07 -1.79
CA GLN A 585 12.28 -22.98 -0.81
C GLN A 585 11.03 -22.10 -0.96
N ASP A 586 10.70 -21.71 -2.20
CA ASP A 586 9.54 -20.86 -2.49
C ASP A 586 8.21 -21.54 -2.08
N ALA A 587 8.01 -22.80 -2.45
CA ALA A 587 6.82 -23.58 -2.07
C ALA A 587 6.66 -23.67 -0.54
N ILE A 588 7.77 -23.92 0.18
CA ILE A 588 7.76 -23.96 1.64
C ILE A 588 7.39 -22.59 2.22
N GLU A 589 7.96 -21.50 1.70
CA GLU A 589 7.65 -20.16 2.20
C GLU A 589 6.19 -19.77 1.95
N PHE A 590 5.67 -20.08 0.77
CA PHE A 590 4.30 -19.81 0.35
C PHE A 590 3.26 -20.60 1.15
N THR A 591 3.54 -21.88 1.42
CA THR A 591 2.68 -22.75 2.24
C THR A 591 2.73 -22.37 3.72
N LEU A 592 3.91 -22.02 4.27
CA LEU A 592 4.05 -21.52 5.63
C LEU A 592 3.34 -20.18 5.87
N ALA A 593 3.09 -19.40 4.81
CA ALA A 593 2.27 -18.20 4.85
C ALA A 593 0.76 -18.50 4.76
N GLY A 594 0.35 -19.77 4.83
CA GLY A 594 -1.05 -20.19 4.87
C GLY A 594 -1.74 -20.25 3.50
N SER A 595 -0.98 -20.40 2.40
CA SER A 595 -1.59 -20.73 1.09
C SER A 595 -1.50 -22.23 0.79
N THR A 596 -2.08 -22.66 -0.32
CA THR A 596 -2.02 -24.06 -0.78
C THR A 596 -0.93 -24.26 -1.84
N ILE A 597 -0.45 -25.50 -1.99
CA ILE A 597 0.51 -25.87 -3.05
C ILE A 597 -0.10 -25.60 -4.44
N GLN A 598 -1.42 -25.79 -4.60
CA GLN A 598 -2.08 -25.51 -5.86
C GLN A 598 -2.06 -24.01 -6.21
N ARG A 599 -2.30 -23.13 -5.22
CA ARG A 599 -2.18 -21.68 -5.42
C ARG A 599 -0.75 -21.27 -5.71
N TRP A 600 0.22 -21.86 -5.02
CA TRP A 600 1.65 -21.67 -5.32
C TRP A 600 1.99 -22.04 -6.76
N TRP A 601 1.52 -23.19 -7.24
CA TRP A 601 1.76 -23.62 -8.62
C TRP A 601 1.14 -22.66 -9.65
N ASN A 602 -0.05 -22.12 -9.36
CA ASN A 602 -0.67 -21.09 -10.19
C ASN A 602 0.08 -19.76 -10.15
N ASP A 603 0.63 -19.37 -9.00
CA ASP A 603 1.49 -18.18 -8.86
C ASP A 603 2.76 -18.33 -9.72
N GLN A 604 3.41 -19.50 -9.70
CA GLN A 604 4.57 -19.80 -10.57
C GLN A 604 4.21 -19.75 -12.06
N ARG A 605 3.05 -20.29 -12.45
CA ARG A 605 2.54 -20.20 -13.83
C ARG A 605 2.30 -18.75 -14.24
N MET A 606 1.68 -17.96 -13.37
CA MET A 606 1.39 -16.55 -13.63
C MET A 606 2.64 -15.68 -13.62
N TRP A 607 3.65 -16.02 -12.83
CA TRP A 607 4.97 -15.41 -12.87
C TRP A 607 5.60 -15.56 -14.27
N LEU A 608 5.55 -16.75 -14.87
CA LEU A 608 6.02 -16.97 -16.26
C LEU A 608 5.20 -16.16 -17.28
N ILE A 609 3.87 -16.17 -17.17
CA ILE A 609 2.98 -15.44 -18.09
C ILE A 609 3.26 -13.94 -18.03
N ARG A 610 3.37 -13.36 -16.82
CA ARG A 610 3.70 -11.95 -16.62
C ARG A 610 5.10 -11.63 -17.17
N GLY A 611 6.08 -12.49 -16.90
CA GLY A 611 7.46 -12.32 -17.38
C GLY A 611 7.59 -12.28 -18.90
N ILE A 612 6.85 -13.11 -19.64
CA ILE A 612 6.83 -13.04 -21.12
C ILE A 612 6.07 -11.80 -21.60
N GLY A 613 4.93 -11.48 -20.98
CA GLY A 613 4.09 -10.33 -21.34
C GLY A 613 4.81 -8.98 -21.23
N GLN A 614 5.82 -8.89 -20.36
CA GLN A 614 6.68 -7.72 -20.17
C GLN A 614 7.52 -7.36 -21.40
N VAL A 615 7.96 -8.34 -22.19
CA VAL A 615 8.79 -8.12 -23.40
C VAL A 615 7.96 -7.90 -24.67
N ALA A 616 6.77 -8.51 -24.75
CA ALA A 616 5.99 -8.57 -26.00
C ALA A 616 5.21 -7.28 -26.36
N SER A 617 5.29 -6.22 -25.55
CA SER A 617 4.32 -5.10 -25.63
C SER A 617 4.95 -3.69 -25.66
N SER A 618 6.19 -3.53 -26.13
CA SER A 618 6.80 -2.20 -26.32
C SER A 618 6.17 -1.34 -27.44
N SER A 619 5.11 -1.82 -28.10
CA SER A 619 4.59 -1.21 -29.35
C SER A 619 3.16 -0.67 -29.29
N TYR A 620 2.46 -0.73 -28.14
CA TYR A 620 1.10 -0.15 -27.99
C TYR A 620 1.11 1.02 -27.00
N ASN A 621 0.68 2.20 -27.47
CA ASN A 621 0.49 3.41 -26.66
C ASN A 621 -0.26 3.09 -25.36
N ILE A 622 0.30 3.54 -24.25
CA ILE A 622 -0.32 3.41 -22.93
C ILE A 622 -1.37 4.53 -22.86
N ASP A 623 -2.66 4.18 -22.82
CA ASP A 623 -3.66 5.08 -22.28
C ASP A 623 -3.44 5.12 -20.75
N GLU A 624 -2.53 6.01 -20.32
CA GLU A 624 -2.13 6.21 -18.92
C GLU A 624 -3.30 6.56 -17.99
N GLU A 625 -4.42 7.02 -18.57
CA GLU A 625 -5.64 7.39 -17.85
C GLU A 625 -6.53 6.21 -17.42
N ALA A 626 -6.17 4.96 -17.74
CA ALA A 626 -7.07 3.82 -17.53
C ALA A 626 -7.02 3.18 -16.13
N TYR A 627 -5.96 3.42 -15.35
CA TYR A 627 -5.75 2.75 -14.06
C TYR A 627 -4.91 3.65 -13.13
N ILE A 628 -5.53 4.71 -12.60
CA ILE A 628 -4.96 5.56 -11.55
C ILE A 628 -5.21 4.91 -10.20
#